data_AF-A0A938X5Y7-F1
#
_entry.id   AF-A0A938X5Y7-F1
#
_cell.length_a   1.000
_cell.length_b   1.000
_cell.length_c   1.000
_cell.angle_alpha   90.00
_cell.angle_beta   90.00
_cell.angle_gamma   90.00
#
_symmetry.space_group_name_H-M   'P 1'
#
loop_
_entity.id
_entity.type
_entity.pdbx_description
1 polymer ?
#
loop_
_entity_poly.entity_id
_entity_poly.type
_entity_poly.pdbx_seq_one_letter_code
_entity_poly.pdbx_strand_id
1 'polypeptide(L)'
;VEALKEADYTTATWAALIEKLDAAKAVAGEPDALQDTVDAAYDALLEAKGALVASGDQSALLGLLNTAKELDLSKYTEESGQAILAAIKAAEDVIAARGTDEEIEAAYAELEKALTDAELLPTEPEDPEVPTDPENPDTSDNVPLVLPIALLMTDAVTLIFKKRREVR
;
A
#
# COMPACT_ATOMS: atom_id res chain seq x y z
N VAL A 1 15.22 19.12 -26.19
CA VAL A 1 15.00 19.10 -24.72
C VAL A 1 13.62 18.54 -24.52
N GLU A 2 13.51 17.34 -23.96
CA GLU A 2 12.21 16.78 -23.59
C GLU A 2 11.56 17.68 -22.54
N ALA A 3 10.26 17.93 -22.68
CA ALA A 3 9.48 18.63 -21.67
C ALA A 3 9.36 17.73 -20.43
N LEU A 4 9.52 18.30 -19.24
CA LEU A 4 9.25 17.61 -17.98
C LEU A 4 7.76 17.25 -17.92
N LYS A 5 7.45 16.03 -17.50
CA LYS A 5 6.07 15.57 -17.31
C LYS A 5 5.80 15.42 -15.82
N GLU A 6 4.69 15.98 -15.37
CA GLU A 6 4.28 15.93 -13.97
C GLU A 6 4.27 14.52 -13.38
N ALA A 7 3.78 13.54 -14.14
CA ALA A 7 3.61 12.16 -13.69
C ALA A 7 4.94 11.45 -13.38
N ASP A 8 6.06 11.95 -13.93
CA ASP A 8 7.39 11.36 -13.75
C ASP A 8 8.04 11.79 -12.42
N TYR A 9 7.38 12.65 -11.63
CA TYR A 9 7.92 13.20 -10.38
C TYR A 9 6.94 13.09 -9.21
N THR A 10 7.48 13.07 -8.00
CA THR A 10 6.69 13.11 -6.76
C THR A 10 5.81 14.36 -6.73
N THR A 11 4.61 14.25 -6.16
CA THR A 11 3.66 15.38 -6.12
C THR A 11 4.23 16.58 -5.39
N ALA A 12 5.00 16.34 -4.32
CA ALA A 12 5.62 17.39 -3.50
C ALA A 12 6.66 18.20 -4.29
N THR A 13 7.60 17.54 -4.96
CA THR A 13 8.67 18.25 -5.69
C THR A 13 8.15 18.91 -6.96
N TRP A 14 7.15 18.31 -7.60
CA TRP A 14 6.46 18.95 -8.72
C TRP A 14 5.73 20.22 -8.28
N ALA A 15 4.98 20.19 -7.17
CA ALA A 15 4.28 21.35 -6.64
C ALA A 15 5.25 22.50 -6.30
N ALA A 16 6.41 22.19 -5.70
CA ALA A 16 7.45 23.17 -5.42
C ALA A 16 8.00 23.82 -6.70
N LEU A 17 8.21 23.04 -7.77
CA LEU A 17 8.61 23.57 -9.07
C LEU A 17 7.56 24.54 -9.64
N ILE A 18 6.28 24.17 -9.58
CA ILE A 18 5.18 25.04 -10.07
C ILE A 18 5.12 26.34 -9.28
N GLU A 19 5.27 26.30 -7.96
CA GLU A 19 5.34 27.50 -7.11
C GLU A 19 6.47 28.44 -7.55
N LYS A 20 7.69 27.92 -7.74
CA LYS A 20 8.83 28.75 -8.18
C LYS A 20 8.67 29.25 -9.61
N LEU A 21 8.05 28.45 -10.48
CA LEU A 21 7.75 28.87 -11.85
C LEU A 21 6.76 30.03 -11.87
N ASP A 22 5.72 29.98 -11.06
CA ASP A 22 4.73 31.05 -10.98
C ASP A 22 5.30 32.31 -10.32
N ALA A 23 6.14 32.17 -9.30
CA ALA A 23 6.90 33.29 -8.75
C ALA A 23 7.81 33.96 -9.80
N ALA A 24 8.54 33.17 -10.59
CA ALA A 24 9.39 33.70 -11.66
C ALA A 24 8.59 34.41 -12.76
N LYS A 25 7.42 33.87 -13.14
CA LYS A 25 6.50 34.54 -14.07
C LYS A 25 5.98 35.87 -13.52
N ALA A 26 5.66 35.91 -12.23
CA ALA A 26 5.19 37.13 -11.58
C ALA A 26 6.25 38.24 -11.65
N VAL A 27 7.50 37.93 -11.26
CA VAL A 27 8.63 38.86 -11.34
C VAL A 27 8.90 39.28 -12.79
N ALA A 28 8.86 38.36 -13.75
CA ALA A 28 9.06 38.68 -15.17
C ALA A 28 7.94 39.55 -15.77
N GLY A 29 6.75 39.55 -15.15
CA GLY A 29 5.62 40.40 -15.53
C GLY A 29 5.65 41.79 -14.90
N GLU A 30 6.54 42.04 -13.94
CA GLU A 30 6.69 43.35 -13.31
C GLU A 30 7.53 44.28 -14.20
N PRO A 31 6.99 45.43 -14.65
CA PRO A 31 7.66 46.28 -15.64
C PRO A 31 8.94 46.94 -15.12
N ASP A 32 9.05 47.12 -13.79
CA ASP A 32 10.17 47.75 -13.11
C ASP A 32 10.96 46.75 -12.24
N ALA A 33 10.84 45.44 -12.53
CA ALA A 33 11.58 44.42 -11.80
C ALA A 33 13.09 44.70 -11.84
N LEU A 34 13.73 44.66 -10.68
CA LEU A 34 15.19 44.78 -10.60
C LEU A 34 15.85 43.52 -11.13
N GLN A 35 16.98 43.66 -11.82
CA GLN A 35 17.74 42.53 -12.36
C GLN A 35 18.07 41.51 -11.26
N ASP A 36 18.50 41.97 -10.08
CA ASP A 36 18.79 41.11 -8.94
C ASP A 36 17.58 40.26 -8.52
N THR A 37 16.35 40.81 -8.61
CA THR A 37 15.11 40.09 -8.31
C THR A 37 14.79 39.05 -9.40
N VAL A 38 15.01 39.40 -10.66
CA VAL A 38 14.85 38.49 -11.80
C VAL A 38 15.83 37.32 -11.69
N ASP A 39 17.10 37.60 -11.39
CA ASP A 39 18.16 36.61 -11.23
C ASP A 39 17.86 35.68 -10.04
N ALA A 40 17.45 36.23 -8.89
CA ALA A 40 17.06 35.43 -7.74
C ALA A 40 15.87 34.51 -8.02
N ALA A 41 14.86 35.00 -8.77
CA ALA A 41 13.71 34.18 -9.15
C ALA A 41 14.10 33.08 -10.17
N TYR A 42 15.03 33.38 -11.06
CA TYR A 42 15.60 32.40 -12.00
C TYR A 42 16.39 31.30 -11.29
N ASP A 43 17.27 31.67 -10.36
CA ASP A 43 18.07 30.73 -9.58
C ASP A 43 17.18 29.82 -8.72
N ALA A 44 16.16 30.39 -8.05
CA ALA A 44 15.20 29.61 -7.27
C ALA A 44 14.41 28.61 -8.13
N LEU A 45 14.05 28.98 -9.37
CA LEU A 45 13.40 28.09 -10.32
C LEU A 45 14.36 26.96 -10.77
N LEU A 46 15.64 27.28 -11.01
CA LEU A 46 16.64 26.30 -11.40
C LEU A 46 16.93 25.31 -10.27
N GLU A 47 17.02 25.78 -9.03
CA GLU A 47 17.14 24.93 -7.84
C GLU A 47 15.93 24.01 -7.69
N ALA A 48 14.71 24.53 -7.79
CA ALA A 48 13.50 23.71 -7.70
C ALA A 48 13.43 22.64 -8.81
N LYS A 49 13.88 22.98 -10.01
CA LYS A 49 14.02 22.02 -11.12
C LYS A 49 15.07 20.95 -10.83
N GLY A 50 16.19 21.31 -10.21
CA GLY A 50 17.24 20.38 -9.81
C GLY A 50 16.86 19.50 -8.60
N ALA A 51 15.92 19.96 -7.78
CA ALA A 51 15.39 19.26 -6.62
C ALA A 51 14.21 18.33 -6.92
N LEU A 52 13.81 18.21 -8.20
CA LEU A 52 12.79 17.26 -8.62
C LEU A 52 13.20 15.83 -8.25
N VAL A 53 12.27 15.09 -7.67
CA VAL A 53 12.46 13.67 -7.31
C VAL A 53 11.57 12.83 -8.21
N ALA A 54 12.17 11.84 -8.87
CA ALA A 54 11.45 10.92 -9.74
C ALA A 54 10.43 10.10 -8.95
N SER A 55 9.22 9.93 -9.50
CA SER A 55 8.25 8.98 -8.99
C SER A 55 8.63 7.56 -9.42
N GLY A 56 8.29 6.57 -8.60
CA GLY A 56 8.47 5.17 -8.91
C GLY A 56 7.30 4.51 -9.64
N ASP A 57 7.48 3.27 -10.07
CA ASP A 57 6.41 2.48 -10.70
C ASP A 57 5.42 1.94 -9.65
N GLN A 58 4.19 2.43 -9.69
CA GLN A 58 3.15 2.10 -8.72
C GLN A 58 2.36 0.83 -9.06
N SER A 59 2.63 0.19 -10.21
CA SER A 59 1.78 -0.88 -10.75
C SER A 59 1.65 -2.08 -9.81
N ALA A 60 2.75 -2.50 -9.17
CA ALA A 60 2.75 -3.62 -8.24
C ALA A 60 1.97 -3.31 -6.95
N LEU A 61 2.19 -2.13 -6.38
CA LEU A 61 1.49 -1.67 -5.18
C LEU A 61 -0.01 -1.50 -5.40
N LEU A 62 -0.41 -0.93 -6.55
CA LEU A 62 -1.81 -0.83 -6.96
C LEU A 62 -2.47 -2.20 -7.09
N GLY A 63 -1.76 -3.19 -7.64
CA GLY A 63 -2.23 -4.57 -7.73
C GLY A 63 -2.54 -5.16 -6.36
N LEU A 64 -1.56 -5.09 -5.44
CA LEU A 64 -1.71 -5.61 -4.08
C LEU A 64 -2.80 -4.88 -3.29
N LEU A 65 -2.87 -3.55 -3.41
CA LEU A 65 -3.88 -2.72 -2.75
C LEU A 65 -5.31 -3.12 -3.17
N ASN A 66 -5.53 -3.39 -4.46
CA ASN A 66 -6.83 -3.83 -4.94
C ASN A 66 -7.21 -5.20 -4.37
N THR A 67 -6.27 -6.15 -4.32
CA THR A 67 -6.50 -7.45 -3.67
C THR A 67 -6.81 -7.29 -2.18
N ALA A 68 -6.07 -6.44 -1.46
CA ALA A 68 -6.29 -6.20 -0.04
C ALA A 68 -7.68 -5.60 0.24
N LYS A 69 -8.17 -4.71 -0.63
CA LYS A 69 -9.50 -4.09 -0.51
C LYS A 69 -10.67 -5.05 -0.75
N GLU A 70 -10.43 -6.14 -1.46
CA GLU A 70 -11.43 -7.20 -1.70
C GLU A 70 -11.51 -8.20 -0.54
N LEU A 71 -10.61 -8.10 0.44
CA LEU A 71 -10.54 -9.04 1.55
C LEU A 71 -11.74 -8.90 2.49
N ASP A 72 -12.40 -10.01 2.78
CA ASP A 72 -13.46 -10.07 3.78
C ASP A 72 -12.86 -10.07 5.20
N LEU A 73 -12.72 -8.87 5.76
CA LEU A 73 -12.14 -8.65 7.09
C LEU A 73 -12.97 -9.28 8.23
N SER A 74 -14.23 -9.67 7.99
CA SER A 74 -15.05 -10.33 9.02
C SER A 74 -14.52 -11.71 9.43
N LYS A 75 -13.63 -12.29 8.62
CA LYS A 75 -12.99 -13.58 8.89
C LYS A 75 -11.75 -13.47 9.78
N TYR A 76 -11.28 -12.26 10.04
CA TYR A 76 -10.02 -12.01 10.73
C TYR A 76 -10.24 -11.45 12.12
N THR A 77 -9.26 -11.64 13.00
CA THR A 77 -9.26 -10.99 14.31
C THR A 77 -9.29 -9.48 14.15
N GLU A 78 -9.85 -8.79 15.15
CA GLU A 78 -9.91 -7.32 15.14
C GLU A 78 -8.52 -6.70 14.97
N GLU A 79 -7.51 -7.25 15.64
CA GLU A 79 -6.12 -6.82 15.53
C GLU A 79 -5.58 -6.94 14.10
N SER A 80 -5.78 -8.10 13.46
CA SER A 80 -5.35 -8.34 12.08
C SER A 80 -6.08 -7.44 11.09
N GLY A 81 -7.40 -7.27 11.26
CA GLY A 81 -8.20 -6.38 10.44
C GLY A 81 -7.73 -4.92 10.54
N GLN A 82 -7.40 -4.45 11.75
CA GLN A 82 -6.85 -3.11 11.95
C GLN A 82 -5.46 -2.97 11.31
N ALA A 83 -4.60 -3.97 11.42
CA ALA A 83 -3.28 -3.97 10.78
C ALA A 83 -3.38 -3.89 9.25
N ILE A 84 -4.28 -4.67 8.64
CA ILE A 84 -4.52 -4.63 7.19
C ILE A 84 -5.05 -3.26 6.75
N LEU A 85 -6.01 -2.68 7.49
CA LEU A 85 -6.56 -1.35 7.16
C LEU A 85 -5.50 -0.25 7.28
N ALA A 86 -4.61 -0.34 8.27
CA ALA A 86 -3.49 0.60 8.43
C ALA A 86 -2.52 0.50 7.24
N ALA A 87 -2.17 -0.71 6.82
CA ALA A 87 -1.28 -0.92 5.69
C ALA A 87 -1.91 -0.52 4.34
N ILE A 88 -3.22 -0.74 4.16
CA ILE A 88 -3.99 -0.23 3.00
C ILE A 88 -3.88 1.29 2.93
N LYS A 89 -4.09 1.97 4.06
CA LYS A 89 -3.99 3.43 4.12
C LYS A 89 -2.58 3.93 3.79
N ALA A 90 -1.54 3.29 4.35
CA ALA A 90 -0.16 3.64 4.05
C ALA A 90 0.15 3.50 2.54
N ALA A 91 -0.31 2.41 1.91
CA ALA A 91 -0.18 2.22 0.47
C ALA A 91 -0.92 3.30 -0.35
N GLU A 92 -2.14 3.67 0.05
CA GLU A 92 -2.90 4.75 -0.60
C GLU A 92 -2.18 6.09 -0.51
N ASP A 93 -1.61 6.41 0.65
CA ASP A 93 -0.89 7.67 0.87
C ASP A 93 0.37 7.74 -0.02
N VAL A 94 1.15 6.66 -0.14
CA VAL A 94 2.30 6.59 -1.05
C VAL A 94 1.88 6.70 -2.52
N ILE A 95 0.78 6.04 -2.90
CA ILE A 95 0.23 6.14 -4.25
C ILE A 95 -0.16 7.59 -4.57
N ALA A 96 -0.91 8.23 -3.68
CA ALA A 96 -1.34 9.62 -3.83
C ALA A 96 -0.16 10.60 -3.89
N ALA A 97 0.91 10.33 -3.15
CA ALA A 97 2.13 11.14 -3.15
C ALA A 97 2.97 11.00 -4.44
N ARG A 98 2.65 10.03 -5.31
CA ARG A 98 3.56 9.57 -6.39
C ARG A 98 4.95 9.29 -5.82
N GLY A 99 4.98 8.48 -4.75
CA GLY A 99 6.20 8.18 -4.00
C GLY A 99 7.33 7.64 -4.87
N THR A 100 8.53 7.69 -4.30
CA THR A 100 9.75 7.11 -4.87
C THR A 100 9.66 5.58 -4.92
N ASP A 101 10.54 4.94 -5.70
CA ASP A 101 10.66 3.47 -5.70
C ASP A 101 10.85 2.90 -4.28
N GLU A 102 11.67 3.55 -3.45
CA GLU A 102 11.94 3.12 -2.07
C GLU A 102 10.68 3.18 -1.19
N GLU A 103 9.90 4.27 -1.28
CA GLU A 103 8.64 4.43 -0.54
C GLU A 103 7.58 3.43 -1.02
N ILE A 104 7.53 3.18 -2.33
CA ILE A 104 6.61 2.20 -2.92
C ILE A 104 6.95 0.78 -2.48
N GLU A 105 8.23 0.39 -2.50
CA GLU A 105 8.65 -0.93 -2.01
C GLU A 105 8.39 -1.10 -0.52
N ALA A 106 8.64 -0.07 0.29
CA ALA A 106 8.34 -0.10 1.71
C ALA A 106 6.84 -0.31 1.99
N ALA A 107 5.98 0.45 1.32
CA ALA A 107 4.53 0.31 1.45
C ALA A 107 4.02 -1.04 0.93
N TYR A 108 4.62 -1.57 -0.14
CA TYR A 108 4.32 -2.91 -0.63
C TYR A 108 4.64 -3.98 0.41
N ALA A 109 5.85 -3.94 0.98
CA ALA A 109 6.29 -4.91 1.98
C ALA A 109 5.45 -4.84 3.26
N GLU A 110 5.04 -3.63 3.69
CA GLU A 110 4.16 -3.46 4.83
C GLU A 110 2.77 -4.05 4.58
N LEU A 111 2.19 -3.81 3.40
CA LEU A 111 0.89 -4.38 3.02
C LEU A 111 0.95 -5.90 2.85
N GLU A 112 2.00 -6.42 2.20
CA GLU A 112 2.22 -7.86 2.07
C GLU A 112 2.32 -8.52 3.44
N LYS A 113 3.14 -7.96 4.34
CA LYS A 113 3.30 -8.46 5.70
C LYS A 113 1.99 -8.45 6.48
N ALA A 114 1.21 -7.37 6.40
CA ALA A 114 -0.08 -7.29 7.09
C ALA A 114 -1.06 -8.36 6.61
N LEU A 115 -1.02 -8.70 5.32
CA LEU A 115 -1.84 -9.77 4.75
C LEU A 115 -1.33 -11.17 5.13
N THR A 116 -0.02 -11.39 5.21
CA THR A 116 0.55 -12.71 5.56
C THR A 116 0.46 -13.02 7.05
N ASP A 117 0.57 -12.01 7.90
CA ASP A 117 0.54 -12.16 9.37
C ASP A 117 -0.89 -12.16 9.91
N ALA A 118 -1.90 -11.97 9.05
CA ALA A 118 -3.29 -11.86 9.45
C ALA A 118 -3.82 -13.16 10.08
N GLU A 119 -4.32 -13.05 11.30
CA GLU A 119 -4.94 -14.14 12.05
C GLU A 119 -6.44 -14.21 11.78
N LEU A 120 -6.94 -15.40 11.49
CA LEU A 120 -8.37 -15.66 11.36
C LEU A 120 -9.05 -15.64 12.73
N LEU A 121 -10.34 -15.28 12.75
CA LEU A 121 -11.17 -15.48 13.94
C LEU A 121 -11.11 -16.95 14.35
N PRO A 122 -11.13 -17.24 15.67
CA PRO A 122 -11.28 -18.61 16.14
C PRO A 122 -12.54 -19.20 15.52
N THR A 123 -12.41 -20.33 14.82
CA THR A 123 -13.59 -21.12 14.44
C THR A 123 -14.18 -21.65 15.72
N GLU A 124 -15.36 -21.17 16.10
CA GLU A 124 -16.17 -21.84 17.12
C GLU A 124 -16.37 -23.27 16.63
N PRO A 125 -16.03 -24.32 17.42
CA PRO A 125 -16.25 -25.69 16.98
C PRO A 125 -17.73 -25.83 16.67
N GLU A 126 -18.06 -26.28 15.44
CA GLU A 126 -19.43 -26.68 15.14
C GLU A 126 -19.78 -27.78 16.13
N ASP A 127 -20.69 -27.47 17.06
CA ASP A 127 -21.26 -28.40 18.00
C ASP A 127 -21.77 -29.60 17.18
N PRO A 128 -21.22 -30.82 17.33
CA PRO A 128 -21.76 -31.96 16.62
C PRO A 128 -23.23 -32.08 17.04
N GLU A 129 -24.16 -31.88 16.09
CA GLU A 129 -25.59 -32.11 16.34
C GLU A 129 -25.74 -33.54 16.89
N VAL A 130 -25.84 -33.63 18.22
CA VAL A 130 -26.08 -34.89 18.92
C VAL A 130 -27.46 -35.34 18.45
N PRO A 131 -27.60 -36.55 17.89
CA PRO A 131 -28.92 -37.06 17.55
C PRO A 131 -29.73 -37.15 18.85
N THR A 132 -30.76 -36.33 18.96
CA THR A 132 -31.68 -36.36 20.10
C THR A 132 -32.54 -37.60 20.00
N ASP A 133 -32.18 -38.66 20.75
CA ASP A 133 -33.12 -39.70 21.16
C ASP A 133 -33.18 -39.69 22.71
N PRO A 134 -34.37 -39.77 23.31
CA PRO A 134 -34.57 -39.41 24.70
C PRO A 134 -34.31 -40.58 25.66
N GLU A 135 -34.02 -40.21 26.91
CA GLU A 135 -34.03 -41.04 28.14
C GLU A 135 -32.88 -42.04 28.37
N ASN A 136 -31.90 -41.65 29.22
CA ASN A 136 -31.76 -42.20 30.59
C ASN A 136 -30.65 -41.44 31.36
N PRO A 137 -30.78 -41.13 32.67
CA PRO A 137 -29.73 -40.48 33.45
C PRO A 137 -28.87 -41.52 34.16
N ASP A 138 -27.58 -41.58 33.87
CA ASP A 138 -26.51 -41.61 34.88
C ASP A 138 -25.12 -41.70 34.23
N THR A 139 -24.13 -41.22 34.97
CA THR A 139 -22.68 -41.48 34.88
C THR A 139 -21.81 -40.46 34.15
N SER A 140 -21.23 -39.57 34.96
CA SER A 140 -19.84 -39.11 35.03
C SER A 140 -18.94 -39.23 33.79
N ASP A 141 -18.28 -38.11 33.55
CA ASP A 141 -16.97 -37.94 32.90
C ASP A 141 -16.95 -37.80 31.38
N ASN A 142 -16.92 -36.54 31.00
CA ASN A 142 -16.78 -36.00 29.66
C ASN A 142 -15.30 -35.72 29.37
N VAL A 143 -14.67 -36.45 28.43
CA VAL A 143 -13.50 -35.95 27.67
C VAL A 143 -13.47 -36.62 26.28
N PRO A 144 -13.86 -35.93 25.18
CA PRO A 144 -13.58 -36.41 23.84
C PRO A 144 -12.43 -35.64 23.16
N LEU A 145 -11.40 -36.42 22.81
CA LEU A 145 -10.69 -36.47 21.52
C LEU A 145 -10.44 -35.18 20.71
N VAL A 146 -9.15 -34.82 20.60
CA VAL A 146 -8.57 -33.90 19.61
C VAL A 146 -8.45 -34.59 18.24
N LEU A 147 -8.92 -33.96 17.14
CA LEU A 147 -8.45 -34.27 15.77
C LEU A 147 -8.38 -33.00 14.88
N PRO A 148 -7.35 -32.88 14.00
CA PRO A 148 -7.03 -31.67 13.23
C PRO A 148 -7.76 -31.63 11.88
N ILE A 149 -8.37 -30.50 11.52
CA ILE A 149 -8.85 -30.26 10.16
C ILE A 149 -7.94 -29.24 9.48
N ALA A 150 -7.16 -29.76 8.54
CA ALA A 150 -6.38 -29.00 7.57
C ALA A 150 -7.31 -28.24 6.63
N LEU A 151 -7.15 -26.92 6.53
CA LEU A 151 -7.63 -26.15 5.38
C LEU A 151 -6.43 -25.57 4.64
N LEU A 152 -6.11 -26.19 3.51
CA LEU A 152 -5.13 -25.72 2.54
C LEU A 152 -5.64 -24.42 1.90
N MET A 153 -5.03 -23.30 2.24
CA MET A 153 -4.97 -22.12 1.36
C MET A 153 -3.49 -21.85 1.05
N THR A 154 -2.80 -22.88 0.56
CA THR A 154 -1.56 -22.67 -0.18
C THR A 154 -1.93 -22.40 -1.65
N ASP A 155 -1.29 -21.37 -2.20
CA ASP A 155 -1.12 -21.11 -3.63
C ASP A 155 -2.15 -20.21 -4.35
N ALA A 156 -2.29 -18.96 -3.89
CA ALA A 156 -2.65 -17.86 -4.81
C ALA A 156 -1.62 -16.72 -4.84
N VAL A 157 -0.83 -16.50 -3.78
CA VAL A 157 0.13 -15.38 -3.73
C VAL A 157 1.53 -15.74 -4.27
N THR A 158 1.87 -17.03 -4.42
CA THR A 158 3.25 -17.46 -4.72
C THR A 158 3.53 -17.76 -6.21
N LEU A 159 3.01 -17.01 -7.18
CA LEU A 159 3.31 -17.32 -8.60
C LEU A 159 3.36 -16.16 -9.62
N ILE A 160 3.72 -14.94 -9.21
CA ILE A 160 4.08 -13.88 -10.18
C ILE A 160 5.32 -13.14 -9.69
N PHE A 161 6.53 -13.70 -9.86
CA PHE A 161 7.74 -12.92 -10.22
C PHE A 161 9.03 -13.74 -10.50
N LYS A 162 8.95 -14.99 -10.98
CA LYS A 162 10.17 -15.74 -11.36
C LYS A 162 10.12 -16.37 -12.74
N LYS A 163 9.89 -15.57 -13.79
CA LYS A 163 10.27 -15.98 -15.16
C LYS A 163 10.38 -14.82 -16.17
N ARG A 164 11.53 -14.13 -16.20
CA ARG A 164 12.32 -13.85 -17.43
C ARG A 164 13.34 -12.75 -17.18
N ARG A 165 14.51 -13.15 -16.70
CA ARG A 165 15.77 -12.55 -17.14
C ARG A 165 16.78 -13.69 -17.23
N GLU A 166 16.74 -14.39 -18.36
CA GLU A 166 17.88 -15.08 -18.97
C GLU A 166 17.42 -15.77 -20.26
N VAL A 167 18.33 -15.85 -21.21
CA VAL A 167 18.20 -16.15 -22.65
C VAL A 167 17.72 -14.92 -23.44
N ARG A 168 18.60 -14.11 -24.02
CA ARG A 168 19.85 -14.46 -24.73
C ARG A 168 20.79 -13.27 -24.80
#